data_AF-F6SH63-F1
#
_entry.id   AF-F6SH63-F1
#
_cell.length_a   1.000
_cell.length_b   1.000
_cell.length_c   1.000
_cell.angle_alpha   90.00
_cell.angle_beta   90.00
_cell.angle_gamma   90.00
#
_symmetry.space_group_name_H-M   'P 1'
#
loop_
_entity.id
_entity.type
_entity.pdbx_description
1 polymer ?
#
loop_
_entity_poly.entity_id
_entity_poly.type
_entity_poly.pdbx_seq_one_letter_code
_entity_poly.pdbx_strand_id
1 'polypeptide(L)'
;MRLTPALKQRFYGKARGHLTKGKHQIPHLISSSEREKFVKALRQECENEMWLTRPYLSKHHEGSLKTKFRQSSKGAPLVFVNKKADWELENKKYRINMLPHVHMKDRWDNLKVTERWTKYKHPTDRVYSSLVEAAIPKRYPDFWPRPEEKWAEWNKVEGFGLNKSLPKEEKQKLLAIKPFKKPQKLVNEHTPHIQIAG
;
A
#
# COMPACT_ATOMS: atom_id res chain seq x y z
N MET A 1 12.08 9.61 51.60
CA MET A 1 13.06 8.49 51.54
C MET A 1 12.53 7.40 50.63
N ARG A 2 13.29 6.94 49.63
CA ARG A 2 12.93 5.74 48.86
C ARG A 2 13.30 4.52 49.70
N LEU A 3 12.32 3.69 50.07
CA LEU A 3 12.61 2.41 50.72
C LEU A 3 13.37 1.53 49.72
N THR A 4 14.54 1.05 50.13
CA THR A 4 15.31 0.08 49.34
C THR A 4 14.46 -1.18 49.11
N PRO A 5 14.71 -1.95 48.03
CA PRO A 5 13.97 -3.19 47.77
C PRO A 5 13.97 -4.14 48.98
N ALA A 6 15.08 -4.20 49.72
CA ALA A 6 15.21 -4.96 50.95
C ALA A 6 14.29 -4.46 52.09
N LEU A 7 14.15 -3.14 52.26
CA LEU A 7 13.23 -2.55 53.24
C LEU A 7 11.76 -2.77 52.86
N LYS A 8 11.42 -2.72 51.57
CA LYS A 8 10.06 -3.03 51.09
C LYS A 8 9.67 -4.49 51.39
N GLN A 9 10.62 -5.41 51.24
CA GLN A 9 10.41 -6.83 51.51
C GLN A 9 10.23 -7.13 53.02
N ARG A 10 10.84 -6.31 53.89
CA ARG A 10 10.64 -6.38 55.36
C ARG A 10 9.30 -5.83 55.81
N PHE A 11 8.83 -4.72 55.24
CA PHE A 11 7.56 -4.08 55.64
C PHE A 11 6.31 -4.78 55.09
N TYR A 12 6.35 -5.30 53.86
CA TYR A 12 5.18 -5.90 53.18
C TYR A 12 5.21 -7.44 53.14
N GLY A 13 6.22 -8.07 53.76
CA GLY A 13 6.43 -9.51 53.73
C GLY A 13 6.85 -10.06 52.36
N LYS A 14 6.96 -11.39 52.25
CA LYS A 14 7.15 -12.08 50.95
C LYS A 14 5.83 -12.04 50.16
N ALA A 15 5.61 -10.98 49.40
CA ALA A 15 4.51 -10.93 48.43
C ALA A 15 4.64 -12.13 47.47
N ARG A 16 3.56 -12.93 47.35
CA ARG A 16 3.56 -14.13 46.50
C ARG A 16 3.33 -13.71 45.04
N GLY A 17 4.31 -13.96 44.18
CA GLY A 17 4.23 -13.66 42.74
C GLY A 17 4.91 -12.34 42.34
N HIS A 18 4.48 -11.75 41.23
CA HIS A 18 5.13 -10.57 40.64
C HIS A 18 4.74 -9.28 41.40
N LEU A 19 5.71 -8.48 41.83
CA LEU A 19 5.48 -7.37 42.78
C LEU A 19 4.58 -6.24 42.27
N THR A 20 4.57 -6.02 40.94
CA THR A 20 3.82 -4.94 40.26
C THR A 20 2.65 -5.43 39.41
N LYS A 21 2.39 -6.74 39.37
CA LYS A 21 1.39 -7.34 38.46
C LYS A 21 0.66 -8.48 39.14
N GLY A 22 -0.62 -8.67 38.84
CA GLY A 22 -1.45 -9.76 39.38
C GLY A 22 -2.29 -9.36 40.60
N LYS A 23 -2.84 -10.35 41.32
CA LYS A 23 -3.80 -10.11 42.42
C LYS A 23 -3.16 -9.51 43.68
N HIS A 24 -1.93 -9.89 43.99
CA HIS A 24 -1.22 -9.45 45.20
C HIS A 24 -0.03 -8.56 44.80
N GLN A 25 -0.24 -7.24 44.83
CA GLN A 25 0.77 -6.25 44.45
C GLN A 25 1.20 -5.43 45.67
N ILE A 26 2.43 -4.92 45.65
CA ILE A 26 2.88 -3.98 46.69
C ILE A 26 2.23 -2.63 46.42
N PRO A 27 1.58 -1.99 47.41
CA PRO A 27 0.97 -0.67 47.21
C PRO A 27 2.03 0.35 46.82
N HIS A 28 1.74 1.12 45.77
CA HIS A 28 2.63 2.20 45.31
C HIS A 28 2.42 3.44 46.17
N LEU A 29 3.41 3.79 46.98
CA LEU A 29 3.42 5.03 47.77
C LEU A 29 4.06 6.16 46.96
N ILE A 30 3.31 7.23 46.74
CA ILE A 30 3.78 8.41 46.00
C ILE A 30 4.65 9.27 46.91
N SER A 31 5.86 9.60 46.46
CA SER A 31 6.78 10.46 47.20
C SER A 31 6.40 11.94 47.11
N SER A 32 6.93 12.78 48.01
CA SER A 32 6.74 14.25 47.93
C SER A 32 7.30 14.83 46.63
N SER A 33 8.48 14.39 46.20
CA SER A 33 9.11 14.88 44.97
C SER A 33 8.34 14.48 43.71
N GLU A 34 7.69 13.31 43.69
CA GLU A 34 6.78 12.93 42.60
C GLU A 34 5.54 13.83 42.56
N ARG A 35 4.96 14.16 43.72
CA ARG A 35 3.85 15.11 43.81
C ARG A 35 4.25 16.51 43.33
N GLU A 36 5.42 17.00 43.72
CA GLU A 36 5.94 18.29 43.24
C GLU A 36 6.15 18.31 41.73
N LYS A 37 6.73 17.24 41.16
CA LYS A 37 6.89 17.09 39.70
C LYS A 37 5.55 17.10 38.99
N PHE A 38 4.56 16.40 39.53
CA PHE A 38 3.21 16.35 38.99
C PHE A 38 2.56 17.74 39.01
N VAL A 39 2.63 18.46 40.14
CA VAL A 39 2.11 19.84 40.26
C VAL A 39 2.82 20.77 39.29
N LYS A 40 4.13 20.64 39.09
CA LYS A 40 4.88 21.45 38.12
C LYS A 40 4.40 21.18 36.68
N ALA A 41 4.18 19.91 36.33
CA ALA A 41 3.66 19.54 35.01
C ALA A 41 2.25 20.11 34.79
N LEU A 42 1.36 20.03 35.80
CA LEU A 42 0.03 20.63 35.73
C LEU A 42 0.08 22.15 35.52
N ARG A 43 0.98 22.85 36.21
CA ARG A 43 1.14 24.30 36.01
C ARG A 43 1.55 24.63 34.57
N GLN A 44 2.48 23.86 34.02
CA GLN A 44 2.91 24.02 32.62
C GLN A 44 1.76 23.74 31.64
N GLU A 45 0.92 22.74 31.92
CA GLU A 45 -0.26 22.43 31.11
C GLU A 45 -1.27 23.58 31.15
N CYS A 46 -1.56 24.13 32.34
CA CYS A 46 -2.44 25.29 32.47
C CYS A 46 -1.89 26.53 31.74
N GLU A 47 -0.58 26.78 31.80
CA GLU A 47 0.06 27.85 31.03
C GLU A 47 -0.10 27.62 29.53
N ASN A 48 0.15 26.38 29.06
CA ASN A 48 -0.03 26.02 27.65
C ASN A 48 -1.48 26.23 27.19
N GLU A 49 -2.46 25.81 27.97
CA GLU A 49 -3.88 26.01 27.67
C GLU A 49 -4.21 27.50 27.57
N MET A 50 -3.73 28.33 28.51
CA MET A 50 -3.91 29.77 28.45
C MET A 50 -3.36 30.37 27.15
N TRP A 51 -2.18 29.95 26.71
CA TRP A 51 -1.59 30.41 25.45
C TRP A 51 -2.33 29.90 24.21
N LEU A 52 -2.82 28.65 24.23
CA LEU A 52 -3.47 28.01 23.07
C LEU A 52 -4.93 28.43 22.90
N THR A 53 -5.59 28.98 23.91
CA THR A 53 -6.99 29.45 23.83
C THR A 53 -7.19 30.71 23.00
N ARG A 54 -6.12 31.45 22.68
CA ARG A 54 -6.20 32.74 21.98
C ARG A 54 -5.56 32.66 20.59
N PRO A 55 -6.25 32.04 19.60
CA PRO A 55 -5.71 31.94 18.25
C PRO A 55 -5.64 33.33 17.59
N TYR A 56 -4.54 33.62 16.91
CA TYR A 56 -4.37 34.87 16.16
C TYR A 56 -5.30 34.98 14.95
N LEU A 57 -5.59 33.85 14.29
CA LEU A 57 -6.46 33.78 13.11
C LEU A 57 -7.64 32.84 13.36
N SER A 58 -8.80 33.20 12.80
CA SER A 58 -9.91 32.26 12.74
C SER A 58 -9.62 31.12 11.75
N LYS A 59 -10.25 29.96 11.97
CA LYS A 59 -10.09 28.78 11.12
C LYS A 59 -10.38 29.04 9.64
N HIS A 60 -11.30 29.97 9.34
CA HIS A 60 -11.64 30.37 7.97
C HIS A 60 -10.45 31.05 7.28
N HIS A 61 -9.84 32.05 7.92
CA HIS A 61 -8.68 32.77 7.39
C HIS A 61 -7.43 31.89 7.29
N GLU A 62 -7.26 30.97 8.23
CA GLU A 62 -6.16 30.01 8.21
C GLU A 62 -6.23 29.09 6.99
N GLY A 63 -7.45 28.67 6.58
CA GLY A 63 -7.66 27.84 5.40
C GLY A 63 -7.19 28.49 4.10
N SER A 64 -7.45 29.79 3.92
CA SER A 64 -7.01 30.54 2.74
C SER A 64 -5.50 30.79 2.70
N LEU A 65 -4.85 30.93 3.86
CA LEU A 65 -3.43 31.26 3.97
C LEU A 65 -2.51 30.03 4.00
N LYS A 66 -3.07 28.84 4.26
CA LYS A 66 -2.33 27.57 4.27
C LYS A 66 -1.91 27.14 2.86
N THR A 67 -0.97 27.86 2.25
CA THR A 67 -0.11 27.33 1.19
C THR A 67 0.85 26.34 1.83
N LYS A 68 0.65 25.05 1.59
CA LYS A 68 1.51 24.02 2.17
C LYS A 68 2.82 24.03 1.40
N PHE A 69 3.88 24.50 2.02
CA PHE A 69 5.24 24.29 1.53
C PHE A 69 5.87 23.15 2.34
N ARG A 70 6.68 22.34 1.67
CA ARG A 70 7.49 21.30 2.31
C ARG A 70 8.96 21.61 2.06
N GLN A 71 9.76 21.43 3.10
CA GLN A 71 11.21 21.29 3.01
C GLN A 71 11.54 19.85 3.36
N SER A 72 12.26 19.16 2.49
CA SER A 72 12.71 17.79 2.73
C SER A 72 13.81 17.71 3.79
N SER A 73 14.66 18.73 3.86
CA SER A 73 15.80 18.81 4.77
C SER A 73 16.18 20.28 5.05
N LYS A 74 16.95 20.51 6.12
CA LYS A 74 17.45 21.85 6.46
C LYS A 74 18.36 22.36 5.34
N GLY A 75 17.96 23.44 4.67
CA GLY A 75 18.67 24.04 3.53
C GLY A 75 18.12 23.69 2.15
N ALA A 76 17.14 22.79 2.06
CA ALA A 76 16.46 22.50 0.80
C ALA A 76 15.50 23.65 0.39
N PRO A 77 15.27 23.87 -0.91
CA PRO A 77 14.28 24.84 -1.36
C PRO A 77 12.88 24.46 -0.88
N LEU A 78 12.06 25.47 -0.55
CA LEU A 78 10.65 25.29 -0.23
C LEU A 78 9.91 24.88 -1.50
N VAL A 79 9.36 23.67 -1.51
CA VAL A 79 8.55 23.17 -2.62
C VAL A 79 7.08 23.29 -2.25
N PHE A 80 6.28 23.83 -3.17
CA PHE A 80 4.83 23.90 -3.03
C PHE A 80 4.22 22.49 -3.05
N VAL A 81 3.45 22.14 -2.02
CA VAL A 81 2.82 20.83 -1.86
C VAL A 81 1.51 20.80 -2.61
N ASN A 82 1.54 20.19 -3.78
CA ASN A 82 0.33 19.85 -4.51
C ASN A 82 -0.03 18.39 -4.25
N LYS A 83 -0.98 18.16 -3.32
CA LYS A 83 -1.41 16.81 -2.91
C LYS A 83 -1.77 15.90 -4.09
N LYS A 84 -2.36 16.46 -5.15
CA LYS A 84 -2.77 15.69 -6.33
C LYS A 84 -1.54 15.23 -7.11
N ALA A 85 -0.59 16.13 -7.36
CA ALA A 85 0.65 15.82 -8.07
C ALA A 85 1.53 14.85 -7.26
N ASP A 86 1.63 15.06 -5.94
CA ASP A 86 2.37 14.16 -5.04
C ASP A 86 1.79 12.74 -5.07
N TRP A 87 0.46 12.62 -4.96
CA TRP A 87 -0.22 11.33 -5.07
C TRP A 87 -0.02 10.66 -6.44
N GLU A 88 -0.09 11.42 -7.53
CA GLU A 88 0.17 10.89 -8.87
C GLU A 88 1.61 10.37 -9.01
N LEU A 89 2.58 11.06 -8.42
CA LEU A 89 3.98 10.67 -8.43
C LEU A 89 4.23 9.42 -7.56
N GLU A 90 3.62 9.35 -6.38
CA GLU A 90 3.65 8.15 -5.53
C GLU A 90 2.98 6.96 -6.21
N ASN A 91 1.83 7.15 -6.85
CA ASN A 91 1.13 6.10 -7.58
C ASN A 91 1.94 5.60 -8.79
N LYS A 92 2.63 6.50 -9.51
CA LYS A 92 3.59 6.11 -10.56
C LYS A 92 4.72 5.27 -10.01
N LYS A 93 5.34 5.68 -8.90
CA LYS A 93 6.38 4.90 -8.20
C LYS A 93 5.86 3.54 -7.79
N TYR A 94 4.66 3.49 -7.22
CA TYR A 94 3.99 2.25 -6.84
C TYR A 94 3.79 1.34 -8.05
N ARG A 95 3.27 1.85 -9.17
CA ARG A 95 3.09 1.07 -10.41
C ARG A 95 4.40 0.52 -10.99
N ILE A 96 5.50 1.27 -10.88
CA ILE A 96 6.82 0.81 -11.29
C ILE A 96 7.35 -0.28 -10.34
N ASN A 97 7.09 -0.12 -9.04
CA ASN A 97 7.55 -1.05 -7.99
C ASN A 97 6.65 -2.28 -7.84
N MET A 98 5.41 -2.23 -8.32
CA MET A 98 4.57 -3.41 -8.46
C MET A 98 5.28 -4.34 -9.46
N LEU A 99 5.52 -5.57 -9.01
CA LEU A 99 6.13 -6.61 -9.83
C LEU A 99 5.42 -6.65 -11.19
N PRO A 100 6.15 -6.77 -12.32
CA PRO A 100 5.52 -6.89 -13.62
C PRO A 100 4.49 -8.01 -13.56
N HIS A 101 3.40 -7.89 -14.32
CA HIS A 101 2.43 -8.96 -14.47
C HIS A 101 3.19 -10.24 -14.83
N VAL A 102 3.40 -11.12 -13.86
CA VAL A 102 4.04 -12.41 -14.11
C VAL A 102 3.08 -13.12 -15.03
N HIS A 103 3.46 -13.27 -16.30
CA HIS A 103 2.60 -13.92 -17.27
C HIS A 103 2.30 -15.33 -16.75
N MET A 104 1.06 -15.80 -16.93
CA MET A 104 0.67 -17.13 -16.48
C MET A 104 1.59 -18.23 -17.04
N LYS A 105 2.24 -17.96 -18.19
CA LYS A 105 3.29 -18.80 -18.77
C LYS A 105 4.50 -18.98 -17.83
N ASP A 106 5.00 -17.90 -17.22
CA ASP A 106 6.13 -17.95 -16.30
C ASP A 106 5.76 -18.67 -14.99
N ARG A 107 4.49 -18.55 -14.55
CA ARG A 107 3.95 -19.36 -13.44
C ARG A 107 3.90 -20.84 -13.79
N TRP A 108 3.49 -21.17 -15.02
CA TRP A 108 3.43 -22.53 -15.53
C TRP A 108 4.81 -23.18 -15.67
N ASP A 109 5.81 -22.43 -16.13
CA ASP A 109 7.19 -22.94 -16.23
C ASP A 109 7.83 -23.16 -14.85
N ASN A 110 7.47 -22.36 -13.83
CA ASN A 110 7.86 -22.62 -12.44
C ASN A 110 7.25 -23.90 -11.85
N LEU A 111 6.02 -24.28 -12.23
CA LEU A 111 5.41 -25.55 -11.82
C LEU A 111 6.22 -26.76 -12.34
N LYS A 112 6.75 -26.69 -13.57
CA LYS A 112 7.62 -27.75 -14.13
C LYS A 112 8.94 -27.92 -13.37
N VAL A 113 9.44 -26.89 -12.69
CA VAL A 113 10.66 -27.01 -11.88
C VAL A 113 10.42 -27.94 -10.69
N THR A 114 9.23 -27.90 -10.09
CA THR A 114 8.86 -28.79 -8.97
C THR A 114 8.69 -30.26 -9.37
N GLU A 115 8.39 -30.54 -10.65
CA GLU A 115 8.32 -31.91 -11.19
C GLU A 115 9.68 -32.65 -11.10
N ARG A 116 10.80 -31.92 -11.09
CA ARG A 116 12.14 -32.52 -11.03
C ARG A 116 12.55 -32.98 -9.63
N TRP A 117 11.79 -32.61 -8.60
CA TRP A 117 12.11 -32.89 -7.20
C TRP A 117 11.55 -34.25 -6.74
N THR A 118 10.57 -34.80 -7.45
CA THR A 118 10.07 -36.17 -7.23
C THR A 118 10.89 -37.18 -8.03
N LYS A 119 12.19 -37.30 -7.75
CA LYS A 119 12.96 -38.47 -8.21
C LYS A 119 12.70 -39.61 -7.23
N TYR A 120 11.90 -40.58 -7.65
CA TYR A 120 11.46 -41.71 -6.83
C TYR A 120 12.63 -42.59 -6.37
N LYS A 121 12.58 -43.04 -5.11
CA LYS A 121 13.56 -43.98 -4.53
C LYS A 121 13.06 -45.43 -4.52
N HIS A 122 11.74 -45.69 -4.65
CA HIS A 122 11.17 -47.03 -4.55
C HIS A 122 10.39 -47.49 -5.80
N PRO A 123 10.33 -48.81 -6.09
CA PRO A 123 9.72 -49.35 -7.32
C PRO A 123 8.20 -49.26 -7.37
N THR A 124 7.52 -49.31 -6.23
CA THR A 124 6.05 -49.20 -6.10
C THR A 124 5.55 -47.81 -6.45
N ASP A 125 6.38 -46.79 -6.20
CA ASP A 125 6.06 -45.40 -6.52
C ASP A 125 6.06 -45.16 -8.04
N ARG A 126 6.67 -46.06 -8.84
CA ARG A 126 6.75 -45.93 -10.29
C ARG A 126 5.40 -46.11 -10.99
N VAL A 127 4.53 -46.95 -10.44
CA VAL A 127 3.18 -47.17 -10.98
C VAL A 127 2.28 -45.99 -10.60
N TYR A 128 2.38 -45.52 -9.37
CA TYR A 128 1.62 -44.35 -8.92
C TYR A 128 2.09 -43.08 -9.63
N SER A 129 3.40 -42.92 -9.84
CA SER A 129 3.98 -41.79 -10.56
C SER A 129 3.56 -41.75 -12.01
N SER A 130 3.50 -42.89 -12.71
CA SER A 130 3.11 -42.93 -14.11
C SER A 130 1.64 -42.54 -14.28
N LEU A 131 0.78 -42.92 -13.33
CA LEU A 131 -0.62 -42.49 -13.29
C LEU A 131 -0.75 -40.99 -12.99
N VAL A 132 0.04 -40.46 -12.06
CA VAL A 132 0.08 -39.02 -11.76
C VAL A 132 0.62 -38.22 -12.95
N GLU A 133 1.71 -38.66 -13.58
CA GLU A 133 2.29 -38.06 -14.79
C GLU A 133 1.34 -38.12 -16.00
N ALA A 134 0.55 -39.18 -16.11
CA ALA A 134 -0.49 -39.29 -17.14
C ALA A 134 -1.69 -38.36 -16.88
N ALA A 135 -1.97 -38.06 -15.62
CA ALA A 135 -3.03 -37.12 -15.22
C ALA A 135 -2.60 -35.65 -15.34
N ILE A 136 -1.30 -35.35 -15.42
CA ILE A 136 -0.79 -33.98 -15.60
C ILE A 136 -0.97 -33.56 -17.08
N PRO A 137 -1.67 -32.46 -17.36
CA PRO A 137 -1.88 -31.99 -18.73
C PRO A 137 -0.56 -31.53 -19.35
N LYS A 138 -0.08 -32.26 -20.37
CA LYS A 138 1.17 -31.97 -21.09
C LYS A 138 1.10 -30.71 -21.97
N ARG A 139 -0.11 -30.26 -22.29
CA ARG A 139 -0.39 -29.03 -23.04
C ARG A 139 -1.29 -28.15 -22.20
N TYR A 140 -1.12 -26.85 -22.35
CA TYR A 140 -2.03 -25.89 -21.74
C TYR A 140 -3.46 -26.21 -22.23
N PRO A 141 -4.45 -26.39 -21.34
CA PRO A 141 -5.79 -26.78 -21.75
C PRO A 141 -6.44 -25.66 -22.57
N ASP A 142 -6.79 -25.94 -23.83
CA ASP A 142 -7.47 -25.01 -24.74
C ASP A 142 -8.89 -24.62 -24.28
N PHE A 143 -9.46 -25.39 -23.34
CA PHE A 143 -10.80 -25.16 -22.78
C PHE A 143 -10.82 -24.18 -21.62
N TRP A 144 -9.66 -23.76 -21.11
CA TRP A 144 -9.64 -22.68 -20.13
C TRP A 144 -9.94 -21.37 -20.84
N PRO A 145 -10.86 -20.55 -20.30
CA PRO A 145 -11.20 -19.29 -20.93
C PRO A 145 -9.91 -18.50 -21.08
N ARG A 146 -9.60 -18.11 -22.32
CA ARG A 146 -8.49 -17.18 -22.55
C ARG A 146 -8.76 -15.97 -21.65
N PRO A 147 -7.75 -15.41 -20.99
CA PRO A 147 -7.93 -14.17 -20.25
C PRO A 147 -8.32 -13.08 -21.25
N GLU A 148 -9.62 -12.94 -21.47
CA GLU A 148 -10.20 -11.79 -22.13
C GLU A 148 -10.23 -10.69 -21.09
N GLU A 149 -9.44 -9.64 -21.31
CA GLU A 149 -9.54 -8.45 -20.47
C GLU A 149 -10.91 -7.81 -20.70
N LYS A 150 -11.85 -8.12 -19.82
CA LYS A 150 -13.20 -7.55 -19.84
C LYS A 150 -13.20 -6.12 -19.31
N TRP A 151 -12.48 -5.21 -19.96
CA TRP A 151 -12.35 -3.80 -19.57
C TRP A 151 -13.70 -3.12 -19.32
N ALA A 152 -14.75 -3.53 -20.04
CA ALA A 152 -16.12 -3.05 -19.85
C ALA A 152 -16.74 -3.45 -18.48
N GLU A 153 -16.37 -4.61 -17.93
CA GLU A 153 -16.81 -5.07 -16.62
C GLU A 153 -16.00 -4.40 -15.49
N TRP A 154 -14.71 -4.16 -15.70
CA TRP A 154 -13.85 -3.44 -14.75
C TRP A 154 -14.32 -2.00 -14.50
N ASN A 155 -14.91 -1.36 -15.51
CA ASN A 155 -15.51 -0.04 -15.35
C ASN A 155 -16.74 -0.04 -14.40
N LYS A 156 -17.37 -1.20 -14.19
CA LYS A 156 -18.53 -1.34 -13.28
C LYS A 156 -18.11 -1.57 -11.83
N VAL A 157 -16.87 -1.99 -11.58
CA VAL A 157 -16.34 -2.21 -10.22
C VAL A 157 -16.14 -0.86 -9.54
N GLU A 158 -16.77 -0.70 -8.38
CA GLU A 158 -16.75 0.55 -7.62
C GLU A 158 -15.32 0.92 -7.23
N GLY A 159 -14.83 2.07 -7.73
CA GLY A 159 -13.47 2.57 -7.46
C GLY A 159 -12.41 2.28 -8.53
N PHE A 160 -12.69 1.44 -9.54
CA PHE A 160 -11.74 1.14 -10.63
C PHE A 160 -12.11 1.78 -11.99
N GLY A 161 -13.41 2.03 -12.24
CA GLY A 161 -13.90 2.72 -13.43
C GLY A 161 -14.22 4.20 -13.21
N LEU A 162 -14.49 4.92 -14.32
CA LEU A 162 -15.05 6.28 -14.42
C LEU A 162 -16.44 6.47 -13.75
N ASN A 163 -16.81 5.62 -12.79
CA ASN A 163 -18.08 5.66 -12.11
C ASN A 163 -17.95 6.32 -10.74
N LYS A 164 -17.66 7.63 -10.74
CA LYS A 164 -18.19 8.56 -9.73
C LYS A 164 -18.60 9.86 -10.42
N SER A 165 -19.90 9.96 -10.67
CA SER A 165 -20.67 11.22 -10.71
C SER A 165 -20.03 12.41 -11.43
N LEU A 166 -19.72 12.30 -12.72
CA LEU A 166 -19.55 13.50 -13.54
C LEU A 166 -20.92 14.19 -13.66
N PRO A 167 -21.04 15.51 -13.35
CA PRO A 167 -22.24 16.29 -13.60
C PRO A 167 -22.72 16.11 -15.05
N LYS A 168 -24.03 16.15 -15.29
CA LYS A 168 -24.61 15.90 -16.63
C LYS A 168 -23.94 16.73 -17.74
N GLU A 169 -23.43 17.91 -17.42
CA GLU A 169 -22.75 18.83 -18.34
C GLU A 169 -21.38 18.31 -18.84
N GLU A 170 -20.58 17.65 -17.99
CA GLU A 170 -19.28 17.09 -18.40
C GLU A 170 -19.45 15.83 -19.25
N LYS A 171 -20.52 15.06 -19.03
CA LYS A 171 -20.88 13.94 -19.91
C LYS A 171 -21.20 14.39 -21.33
N GLN A 172 -21.91 15.52 -21.48
CA GLN A 172 -22.22 16.07 -22.80
C GLN A 172 -20.98 16.59 -23.53
N LYS A 173 -20.03 17.22 -22.81
CA LYS A 173 -18.75 17.65 -23.40
C LYS A 173 -17.89 16.48 -23.88
N LEU A 174 -17.86 15.36 -23.14
CA LEU A 174 -17.12 14.16 -23.54
C LEU A 174 -17.78 13.43 -24.73
N LEU A 175 -19.11 13.43 -24.83
CA LEU A 175 -19.84 12.88 -25.99
C LEU A 175 -19.69 13.76 -27.25
N ALA A 176 -19.41 15.06 -27.09
CA ALA A 176 -19.14 15.98 -28.20
C ALA A 176 -17.73 15.85 -28.80
N ILE A 177 -16.82 15.12 -28.14
CA ILE A 177 -15.52 14.77 -28.71
C ILE A 177 -15.78 13.74 -29.81
N LYS A 178 -15.77 14.19 -31.07
CA LYS A 178 -15.97 13.34 -32.24
C LYS A 178 -15.06 12.11 -32.15
N PRO A 179 -15.56 10.90 -32.48
CA PRO A 179 -14.75 9.70 -32.42
C PRO A 179 -13.50 9.90 -33.28
N PHE A 180 -12.35 9.57 -32.69
CA PHE A 180 -11.05 9.61 -33.34
C PHE A 180 -11.15 8.86 -34.66
N LYS A 181 -11.11 9.58 -35.80
CA LYS A 181 -11.10 8.96 -37.13
C LYS A 181 -9.90 8.02 -37.15
N LYS A 182 -10.17 6.70 -37.28
CA LYS A 182 -9.11 5.71 -37.48
C LYS A 182 -8.21 6.21 -38.61
N PRO A 183 -6.88 6.21 -38.45
CA PRO A 183 -5.98 6.58 -39.53
C PRO A 183 -6.29 5.66 -40.71
N GLN A 184 -6.68 6.27 -41.84
CA GLN A 184 -6.85 5.54 -43.10
C GLN A 184 -5.50 4.88 -43.38
N LYS A 185 -5.52 3.56 -43.59
CA LYS A 185 -4.34 2.82 -44.03
C LYS A 185 -3.87 3.47 -45.33
N LEU A 186 -2.70 4.09 -45.30
CA LEU A 186 -1.97 4.49 -46.50
C LEU A 186 -1.68 3.19 -47.26
N VAL A 187 -2.40 2.98 -48.36
CA VAL A 187 -2.11 1.93 -49.32
C VAL A 187 -0.87 2.40 -50.06
N ASN A 188 0.28 1.79 -49.71
CA ASN A 188 1.53 2.01 -50.43
C ASN A 188 1.44 1.29 -51.78
N GLU A 189 0.97 1.98 -52.80
CA GLU A 189 1.19 1.61 -54.19
C GLU A 189 2.39 2.40 -54.71
N HIS A 190 3.55 1.75 -54.84
CA HIS A 190 4.52 1.96 -55.93
C HIS A 190 5.78 1.12 -55.65
N THR A 191 5.76 -0.13 -56.09
CA THR A 191 6.98 -0.89 -56.39
C THR A 191 7.26 -0.75 -57.89
N PRO A 192 8.31 0.00 -58.30
CA PRO A 192 8.68 0.10 -59.71
C PRO A 192 9.28 -1.23 -60.18
N HIS A 193 8.72 -1.76 -61.27
CA HIS A 193 9.21 -2.94 -61.97
C HIS A 193 10.49 -2.57 -62.72
N ILE A 194 11.64 -3.05 -62.23
CA ILE A 194 12.92 -2.92 -62.93
C ILE A 194 12.89 -3.88 -64.13
N GLN A 195 12.84 -3.35 -65.35
CA GLN A 195 13.09 -4.10 -66.56
C GLN A 195 14.59 -4.14 -66.81
N ILE A 196 15.16 -5.35 -66.80
CA ILE A 196 16.53 -5.63 -67.21
C ILE A 196 16.47 -5.89 -68.72
N ALA A 197 17.03 -4.98 -69.52
CA ALA A 197 17.21 -5.17 -70.95
C ALA A 197 18.44 -6.05 -71.20
N GLY A 198 18.27 -7.08 -72.03
CA GLY A 198 19.34 -7.80 -72.72
C GLY A 198 19.49 -7.30 -74.14
#